data_AF-A0A6G3DFQ0-F1
#
_entry.id   AF-A0A6G3DFQ0-F1
#
_cell.length_a   1.000
_cell.length_b   1.000
_cell.length_c   1.000
_cell.angle_alpha   90.00
_cell.angle_beta   90.00
_cell.angle_gamma   90.00
#
_symmetry.space_group_name_H-M   'P 1'
#
loop_
_entity.id
_entity.type
_entity.pdbx_description
1 polymer ?
#
loop_
_entity_poly.entity_id
_entity_poly.type
_entity_poly.pdbx_seq_one_letter_code
_entity_poly.pdbx_strand_id
1 'polypeptide(L)'
;AGVVESVGADVRGLSPGDPVLGFCPGAFAEYACTSARLLAPVPSDLTFEQAAALPMGAVTALRGIRTVGRVRSRQRVLVNGAGG
;
A
#
# COMPACT_ATOMS: atom_id res chain seq x y z
N ALA A 1 -2.69 2.71 -6.92
CA ALA A 1 -2.14 4.04 -6.58
C ALA A 1 -2.87 5.06 -7.43
N GLY A 2 -2.91 6.32 -7.01
CA GLY A 2 -3.64 7.37 -7.71
C GLY A 2 -3.41 8.72 -7.05
N VAL A 3 -4.25 9.69 -7.41
CA VAL A 3 -4.19 11.06 -6.88
C VAL A 3 -5.39 11.28 -5.96
N VAL A 4 -5.17 11.98 -4.84
CA VAL A 4 -6.26 12.39 -3.95
C VAL A 4 -7.12 13.42 -4.68
N GLU A 5 -8.39 13.09 -4.92
CA GLU A 5 -9.36 14.02 -5.51
C GLU A 5 -9.96 14.95 -4.45
N SER A 6 -10.36 14.39 -3.30
CA SER A 6 -10.95 15.14 -2.19
C SER A 6 -10.64 14.46 -0.85
N VAL A 7 -10.75 15.21 0.24
CA VAL A 7 -10.54 14.71 1.60
C VAL A 7 -11.73 15.06 2.49
N GLY A 8 -12.06 14.17 3.43
CA GLY A 8 -13.10 14.45 4.43
C GLY A 8 -12.67 15.55 5.41
N ALA A 9 -13.64 16.21 6.04
CA ALA A 9 -13.41 17.38 6.89
C ALA A 9 -12.39 17.16 8.04
N ASP A 10 -12.32 15.94 8.58
CA ASP A 10 -11.42 15.59 9.70
C ASP A 10 -10.10 14.95 9.26
N VAL A 11 -9.88 14.79 7.95
CA VAL A 11 -8.64 14.21 7.42
C VAL A 11 -7.52 15.25 7.47
N ARG A 12 -6.38 14.86 8.04
CA ARG A 12 -5.17 15.69 8.11
C ARG A 12 -4.02 14.98 7.42
N GLY A 13 -3.12 15.74 6.81
CA GLY A 13 -1.90 15.22 6.18
C GLY A 13 -2.07 14.62 4.79
N LEU A 14 -3.27 14.76 4.19
CA LEU A 14 -3.53 14.52 2.77
C LEU A 14 -4.27 15.74 2.21
N SER A 15 -3.96 16.11 0.98
CA SER A 15 -4.58 17.21 0.24
C SER A 15 -4.96 16.76 -1.18
N PRO A 16 -5.98 17.37 -1.80
CA PRO A 16 -6.23 17.20 -3.22
C PRO A 16 -4.95 17.43 -4.05
N GLY A 17 -4.68 16.52 -4.99
CA GLY A 17 -3.46 16.53 -5.81
C GLY A 17 -2.32 15.65 -5.28
N ASP A 18 -2.38 15.16 -4.03
CA ASP A 18 -1.33 14.31 -3.48
C ASP A 18 -1.28 12.94 -4.19
N PRO A 19 -0.11 12.48 -4.67
CA PRO A 19 0.04 11.12 -5.20
C PRO A 19 0.15 10.12 -4.04
N VAL A 20 -0.75 9.15 -4.01
CA VAL A 20 -0.87 8.16 -2.92
C VAL A 20 -0.94 6.71 -3.42
N LEU A 21 -0.40 5.80 -2.62
CA LEU A 21 -0.63 4.36 -2.75
C LEU A 21 -1.22 3.81 -1.44
N GLY A 22 -1.88 2.66 -1.52
CA GLY A 22 -2.44 2.02 -0.34
C GLY A 22 -3.56 1.03 -0.66
N PHE A 23 -4.36 0.74 0.35
CA PHE A 23 -5.50 -0.17 0.23
C PHE A 23 -6.80 0.62 0.00
N CYS A 24 -7.54 0.24 -1.03
CA CYS A 24 -8.82 0.85 -1.35
C CYS A 24 -9.80 -0.23 -1.85
N PRO A 25 -10.87 -0.54 -1.10
CA PRO A 25 -11.96 -1.36 -1.61
C PRO A 25 -12.59 -0.70 -2.84
N GLY A 26 -12.88 -1.47 -3.89
CA GLY A 26 -13.46 -0.93 -5.13
C GLY A 26 -12.46 -0.18 -6.02
N ALA A 27 -11.15 -0.40 -5.86
CA ALA A 27 -10.11 0.27 -6.63
C ALA A 27 -10.10 0.02 -8.15
N PHE A 28 -10.94 -0.89 -8.67
CA PHE A 28 -11.13 -1.08 -10.12
C PHE A 28 -12.19 -0.09 -10.64
N ALA A 29 -11.94 1.18 -10.41
CA ALA A 29 -12.79 2.31 -10.79
C ALA A 29 -11.92 3.56 -10.96
N GLU A 30 -12.43 4.57 -11.67
CA GLU A 30 -11.76 5.86 -11.82
C GLU A 30 -11.68 6.62 -10.48
N TYR A 31 -12.67 6.41 -9.60
CA TYR A 31 -12.72 6.98 -8.26
C TYR A 31 -13.13 5.92 -7.25
N ALA A 32 -12.49 5.94 -6.07
CA ALA A 32 -12.85 5.09 -4.95
C ALA A 32 -12.52 5.78 -3.62
N CYS A 33 -13.35 5.56 -2.60
CA CYS A 33 -13.17 6.15 -1.28
C CYS A 33 -12.56 5.13 -0.31
N THR A 34 -11.52 5.54 0.42
CA THR A 34 -10.89 4.73 1.46
C THR A 34 -10.51 5.59 2.67
N SER A 35 -10.15 4.93 3.76
CA SER A 35 -9.62 5.62 4.94
C SER A 35 -8.24 6.19 4.66
N ALA A 36 -8.02 7.46 5.02
CA ALA A 36 -6.70 8.11 4.93
C ALA A 36 -5.59 7.32 5.64
N ARG A 37 -5.93 6.54 6.67
CA ARG A 37 -4.98 5.69 7.42
C ARG A 37 -4.44 4.51 6.61
N LEU A 38 -5.09 4.18 5.49
CA LEU A 38 -4.69 3.09 4.59
C LEU A 38 -3.84 3.57 3.42
N LEU A 39 -3.56 4.88 3.34
CA LEU A 39 -2.82 5.52 2.28
C LEU A 39 -1.46 6.01 2.78
N ALA A 40 -0.48 6.04 1.88
CA ALA A 40 0.83 6.62 2.07
C ALA A 40 1.25 7.37 0.80
N PRO A 41 2.16 8.36 0.89
CA PRO A 41 2.69 9.06 -0.28
C PRO A 41 3.39 8.09 -1.24
N VAL A 42 3.25 8.34 -2.55
CA VAL A 42 4.03 7.63 -3.57
C VAL A 42 5.50 8.06 -3.49
N PRO A 43 6.46 7.12 -3.37
CA PRO A 43 7.88 7.42 -3.50
C PRO A 43 8.18 8.09 -4.84
N SER A 44 9.03 9.12 -4.83
CA SER A 44 9.31 9.95 -6.01
C SER A 44 9.94 9.21 -7.19
N ASP A 45 10.50 8.03 -6.94
CA ASP A 45 11.19 7.18 -7.91
C ASP A 45 10.29 6.11 -8.52
N LEU A 46 9.00 6.05 -8.17
CA LEU A 46 8.06 5.05 -8.68
C LEU A 46 7.00 5.66 -9.60
N THR A 47 6.68 4.94 -10.68
CA THR A 47 5.47 5.21 -11.48
C THR A 47 4.22 4.77 -10.71
N PHE A 48 3.04 5.24 -11.14
CA PHE A 48 1.78 4.81 -10.53
C PHE A 48 1.53 3.32 -10.68
N GLU A 49 1.92 2.70 -11.79
CA GLU A 49 1.82 1.26 -12.04
C GLU A 49 2.68 0.48 -11.06
N GLN A 50 3.94 0.90 -10.87
CA GLN A 50 4.85 0.30 -9.89
C GLN A 50 4.30 0.46 -8.47
N ALA A 51 3.85 1.68 -8.11
CA ALA A 51 3.29 1.95 -6.80
C ALA A 51 1.98 1.19 -6.54
N ALA A 52 1.17 0.93 -7.56
CA ALA A 52 -0.07 0.16 -7.43
C ALA A 52 0.17 -1.34 -7.16
N ALA A 53 1.28 -1.89 -7.62
CA ALA A 53 1.63 -3.30 -7.41
C ALA A 53 2.09 -3.61 -5.97
N LEU A 54 2.51 -2.59 -5.20
CA LEU A 54 3.15 -2.77 -3.90
C LEU A 54 2.20 -3.15 -2.73
N PRO A 55 1.06 -2.46 -2.48
CA PRO A 55 0.40 -2.49 -1.18
C PRO A 55 0.04 -3.89 -0.68
N MET A 56 -0.63 -4.69 -1.52
CA MET A 56 -1.10 -6.02 -1.13
C MET A 56 0.06 -6.98 -0.87
N GLY A 57 0.97 -7.13 -1.84
CA GLY A 57 2.07 -8.10 -1.76
C GLY A 57 3.08 -7.72 -0.68
N ALA A 58 3.57 -6.47 -0.70
CA ALA A 58 4.63 -6.02 0.19
C ALA A 58 4.20 -6.02 1.66
N VAL A 59 3.00 -5.50 1.98
CA VAL A 59 2.52 -5.46 3.36
C VAL A 59 2.22 -6.87 3.87
N THR A 60 1.66 -7.76 3.04
CA THR A 60 1.41 -9.15 3.43
C THR A 60 2.71 -9.87 3.75
N ALA A 61 3.72 -9.77 2.88
CA ALA A 61 5.04 -10.37 3.10
C ALA A 61 5.72 -9.77 4.35
N LEU A 62 5.70 -8.44 4.48
CA LEU A 62 6.31 -7.75 5.62
C LEU A 62 5.65 -8.16 6.95
N ARG A 63 4.31 -8.21 6.99
CA ARG A 63 3.56 -8.63 8.17
C ARG A 63 3.79 -10.10 8.49
N GLY A 64 3.85 -10.95 7.47
CA GLY A 64 4.16 -12.37 7.61
C GLY A 64 5.54 -12.60 8.21
N ILE A 65 6.57 -11.90 7.72
CA ILE A 65 7.94 -12.06 8.20
C ILE A 65 8.14 -11.39 9.56
N ARG A 66 7.77 -10.11 9.71
CA ARG A 66 8.13 -9.30 10.89
C ARG A 66 7.13 -9.42 12.03
N THR A 67 5.83 -9.32 11.75
CA THR A 67 4.80 -9.16 12.80
C THR A 67 4.27 -10.51 13.30
N VAL A 68 3.84 -11.36 12.37
CA VAL A 68 3.22 -12.65 12.67
C VAL A 68 4.29 -13.73 12.87
N GLY A 69 5.16 -13.91 11.87
CA GLY A 69 6.22 -14.92 11.91
C GLY A 69 7.40 -14.57 12.81
N ARG A 70 7.58 -13.27 13.12
CA ARG A 70 8.64 -12.75 14.00
C ARG A 70 10.04 -13.32 13.68
N VAL A 71 10.30 -13.47 12.38
CA VAL A 71 11.49 -14.14 11.86
C VAL A 71 12.75 -13.39 12.33
N ARG A 72 13.76 -14.15 12.75
CA ARG A 72 15.05 -13.68 13.25
C ARG A 72 16.18 -14.11 12.32
N SER A 73 17.33 -13.47 12.50
CA SER A 73 18.56 -13.87 11.81
C SER A 73 18.84 -15.35 12.00
N ARG A 74 19.35 -16.01 10.96
CA ARG A 74 19.65 -17.45 10.88
C ARG A 74 18.43 -18.39 10.88
N GLN A 75 17.21 -17.88 10.87
CA GLN A 75 16.02 -18.71 10.62
C GLN A 75 15.77 -18.88 9.11
N ARG A 76 15.22 -20.02 8.73
CA ARG A 76 14.84 -20.34 7.34
C ARG A 76 13.35 -20.08 7.15
N VAL A 77 13.00 -19.48 6.01
CA VAL A 77 11.60 -19.22 5.61
C VAL A 77 11.36 -19.95 4.28
N LEU A 78 10.30 -20.74 4.22
CA LEU A 78 9.80 -21.29 2.97
C LEU A 78 8.83 -20.29 2.34
N VAL A 79 9.08 -19.90 1.10
CA VAL A 79 8.15 -19.11 0.29
C VAL A 79 7.60 -20.01 -0.80
N ASN A 80 6.31 -20.36 -0.70
CA ASN A 80 5.62 -21.08 -1.75
C ASN A 80 5.09 -20.10 -2.82
N GLY A 81 5.14 -20.49 -4.10
CA GLY A 81 4.64 -19.67 -5.20
C GLY A 81 5.47 -18.41 -5.47
N ALA A 82 6.79 -18.47 -5.33
CA ALA A 82 7.70 -17.31 -5.41
C ALA A 82 7.81 -16.61 -6.79
N GLY A 83 7.07 -17.07 -7.81
CA GLY A 83 7.01 -16.42 -9.14
C GLY A 83 5.76 -15.55 -9.36
N GLY A 84 4.93 -15.36 -8.32
CA GLY A 84 3.75 -14.50 -8.37
C GLY A 84 4.07 -13.01 -8.23
#